data_AF-A0A3D1KBS8-F1
#
_entry.id   AF-A0A3D1KBS8-F1
#
_cell.length_a   1.000
_cell.length_b   1.000
_cell.length_c   1.000
_cell.angle_alpha   90.00
_cell.angle_beta   90.00
_cell.angle_gamma   90.00
#
_symmetry.space_group_name_H-M   'P 1'
#
loop_
_entity.id
_entity.type
_entity.pdbx_description
1 polymer ?
#
loop_
_entity_poly.entity_id
_entity_poly.type
_entity_poly.pdbx_seq_one_letter_code
_entity_poly.pdbx_strand_id
1 'polypeptide(L)'
;MPDKNSMPGKMLAWPLFGAGMENLGKNNQPCTVDVPSIGDDELLVKIDAIGLCFSDVKLIRAGKDHPRVVSPDLATQPVIPGHEAVMTIVRTGNKVSDKFKVGQRFIIQADIYIKGKGFAYGYAIDGGMAEYSRIDQRVLNGDEGCYLLPLADSIPAGIAALIEPWTCVIASYMIENRKAPLKGGSILIACEPGNNTSYVPGKLLVDAKPRVISGLNLSSQTIEVLRKQVPSARIDILKSIPEKGTFDDIFICEVRARQDAEKIAKLANRNGVINFVGNYPDEPWSFDIGGIHYNGWYYQGTKSNSLSDAYGKNVRSKLKKGGTCWLVGGAGAMGQMHTQLAVESPEGPSRILMTDMDDTRLKHVCELLADKIKERKIEFKTLNPKSFPSPAAFEAEVAKFAEKSEGFDDIVMLVPVIPVVNSSAPFLKKHGLMNIFAGIPAGKEGLLNVRKIAREGARYIGSSGSLTAHLRHTLKLVEEKKLNPATALAAIGGMQDLKKGLEAVADAKFPGKTVIFPHCEFPVTPIEKISDLSPELAATLSKDGSYTVETEKLLFEKFGKK
;
A
#
# COMPACT_ATOMS: atom_id res chain seq x y z
N MET A 1 -11.63 35.30 9.12
CA MET A 1 -12.58 34.44 8.39
C MET A 1 -12.83 35.09 7.04
N PRO A 2 -12.66 34.39 5.92
CA PRO A 2 -13.06 34.94 4.62
C PRO A 2 -14.58 35.16 4.65
N ASP A 3 -15.00 36.29 4.08
CA ASP A 3 -16.40 36.72 4.04
C ASP A 3 -17.25 35.73 3.22
N LYS A 4 -18.49 35.46 3.65
CA LYS A 4 -19.40 34.50 2.96
C LYS A 4 -19.68 34.90 1.50
N ASN A 5 -19.38 36.14 1.12
CA ASN A 5 -19.60 36.73 -0.20
C ASN A 5 -18.35 36.80 -1.12
N SER A 6 -17.19 36.25 -0.74
CA SER A 6 -15.94 36.43 -1.52
C SER A 6 -15.40 35.18 -2.23
N MET A 7 -16.19 34.12 -2.38
CA MET A 7 -15.72 32.90 -3.06
C MET A 7 -15.59 33.14 -4.57
N PRO A 8 -14.46 32.77 -5.21
CA PRO A 8 -14.30 32.95 -6.63
C PRO A 8 -15.29 32.06 -7.39
N GLY A 9 -15.83 32.56 -8.51
CA GLY A 9 -16.68 31.74 -9.39
C GLY A 9 -15.91 30.70 -10.19
N LYS A 10 -14.59 30.89 -10.34
CA LYS A 10 -13.68 30.03 -11.11
C LYS A 10 -12.52 29.56 -10.23
N MET A 11 -11.95 28.43 -10.61
CA MET A 11 -10.75 27.86 -9.98
C MET A 11 -9.84 27.21 -11.02
N LEU A 12 -8.59 26.96 -10.64
CA LEU A 12 -7.69 26.08 -11.36
C LEU A 12 -7.90 24.62 -10.93
N ALA A 13 -7.85 23.73 -11.92
CA ALA A 13 -7.82 22.29 -11.74
C ALA A 13 -6.95 21.62 -12.81
N TRP A 14 -6.53 20.39 -12.57
CA TRP A 14 -5.90 19.52 -13.57
C TRP A 14 -6.82 18.33 -13.91
N PRO A 15 -7.85 18.52 -14.75
CA PRO A 15 -8.69 17.42 -15.21
C PRO A 15 -7.90 16.51 -16.16
N LEU A 16 -8.18 15.21 -16.09
CA LEU A 16 -7.64 14.18 -16.99
C LEU A 16 -8.64 13.91 -18.11
N PHE A 17 -8.28 14.29 -19.34
CA PHE A 17 -9.16 14.18 -20.52
C PHE A 17 -8.99 12.86 -21.29
N GLY A 18 -8.04 12.02 -20.91
CA GLY A 18 -7.69 10.79 -21.63
C GLY A 18 -6.55 10.04 -20.94
N ALA A 19 -6.05 8.97 -21.57
CA ALA A 19 -4.86 8.26 -21.09
C ALA A 19 -3.58 9.02 -21.48
N GLY A 20 -2.58 9.05 -20.60
CA GLY A 20 -1.29 9.70 -20.86
C GLY A 20 -1.15 11.08 -20.18
N MET A 21 0.10 11.44 -19.88
CA MET A 21 0.43 12.67 -19.16
C MET A 21 0.17 13.94 -20.00
N GLU A 22 0.18 13.81 -21.32
CA GLU A 22 -0.23 14.81 -22.30
C GLU A 22 -1.71 15.20 -22.21
N ASN A 23 -2.56 14.31 -21.66
CA ASN A 23 -4.00 14.53 -21.49
C ASN A 23 -4.38 15.05 -20.09
N LEU A 24 -3.39 15.33 -19.23
CA LEU A 24 -3.61 15.99 -17.94
C LEU A 24 -3.57 17.52 -18.14
N GLY A 25 -4.70 18.17 -17.92
CA GLY A 25 -4.90 19.59 -18.20
C GLY A 25 -5.06 19.87 -19.69
N LYS A 26 -4.85 21.12 -20.10
CA LYS A 26 -4.88 21.55 -21.50
C LYS A 26 -3.64 22.36 -21.83
N ASN A 27 -2.99 22.06 -22.96
CA ASN A 27 -1.79 22.75 -23.42
C ASN A 27 -0.67 22.79 -22.34
N ASN A 28 -0.49 21.70 -21.58
CA ASN A 28 0.45 21.60 -20.46
C ASN A 28 0.22 22.63 -19.34
N GLN A 29 -1.02 23.08 -19.15
CA GLN A 29 -1.43 24.03 -18.11
C GLN A 29 -2.67 23.52 -17.36
N PRO A 30 -2.90 23.97 -16.11
CA PRO A 30 -4.17 23.75 -15.43
C PRO A 30 -5.30 24.43 -16.21
N CYS A 31 -6.51 23.89 -16.08
CA CYS A 31 -7.72 24.46 -16.65
C CYS A 31 -8.38 25.41 -15.66
N THR A 32 -8.88 26.55 -16.15
CA THR A 32 -9.85 27.36 -15.42
C THR A 32 -11.24 26.72 -15.55
N VAL A 33 -11.79 26.25 -14.44
CA VAL A 33 -13.11 25.61 -14.35
C VAL A 33 -13.99 26.35 -13.34
N ASP A 34 -15.28 26.07 -13.32
CA ASP A 34 -16.17 26.60 -12.29
C ASP A 34 -15.85 25.98 -10.91
N VAL A 35 -15.91 26.80 -9.87
CA VAL A 35 -15.93 26.27 -8.50
C VAL A 35 -17.21 25.45 -8.34
N PRO A 36 -17.14 24.19 -7.86
CA PRO A 36 -18.32 23.34 -7.81
C PRO A 36 -19.40 23.93 -6.90
N SER A 37 -20.64 23.91 -7.38
CA SER A 37 -21.81 24.13 -6.54
C SER A 37 -21.95 22.97 -5.55
N ILE A 38 -22.56 23.24 -4.39
CA ILE A 38 -22.81 22.22 -3.37
C ILE A 38 -24.31 22.18 -3.06
N GLY A 39 -24.82 20.99 -2.81
CA GLY A 39 -26.17 20.76 -2.29
C GLY A 39 -26.33 21.15 -0.82
N ASP A 40 -27.56 21.04 -0.31
CA ASP A 40 -27.87 21.31 1.10
C ASP A 40 -27.13 20.39 2.08
N ASP A 41 -26.72 19.20 1.66
CA ASP A 41 -26.09 18.17 2.48
C ASP A 41 -24.62 17.92 2.10
N GLU A 42 -24.00 18.85 1.37
CA GLU A 42 -22.63 18.74 0.88
C GLU A 42 -21.71 19.83 1.48
N LEU A 43 -20.40 19.62 1.39
CA LEU A 43 -19.38 20.61 1.77
C LEU A 43 -18.66 21.13 0.53
N LEU A 44 -18.30 22.41 0.55
CA LEU A 44 -17.24 22.94 -0.30
C LEU A 44 -15.98 23.04 0.54
N VAL A 45 -14.89 22.47 0.04
CA VAL A 45 -13.59 22.53 0.69
C VAL A 45 -12.56 23.21 -0.20
N LYS A 46 -11.68 23.99 0.42
CA LYS A 46 -10.44 24.48 -0.18
C LYS A 46 -9.38 23.40 -0.01
N ILE A 47 -8.67 23.04 -1.07
CA ILE A 47 -7.54 22.12 -0.98
C ILE A 47 -6.30 22.90 -0.56
N ASP A 48 -5.82 22.65 0.65
CA ASP A 48 -4.66 23.37 1.21
C ASP A 48 -3.35 22.79 0.69
N ALA A 49 -3.28 21.46 0.56
CA ALA A 49 -2.13 20.74 0.02
C ALA A 49 -2.56 19.40 -0.60
N ILE A 50 -1.79 18.93 -1.58
CA ILE A 50 -1.95 17.61 -2.21
C ILE A 50 -0.60 16.92 -2.33
N GLY A 51 -0.47 15.75 -1.72
CA GLY A 51 0.67 14.86 -1.94
C GLY A 51 0.59 14.21 -3.32
N LEU A 52 1.72 14.15 -4.04
CA LEU A 52 1.80 13.50 -5.33
C LEU A 52 2.24 12.04 -5.17
N CYS A 53 1.47 11.11 -5.73
CA CYS A 53 1.76 9.69 -5.61
C CYS A 53 1.96 9.01 -6.97
N PHE A 54 2.72 7.92 -6.97
CA PHE A 54 2.90 7.11 -8.18
C PHE A 54 1.60 6.44 -8.64
N SER A 55 0.63 6.25 -7.73
CA SER A 55 -0.73 5.80 -8.07
C SER A 55 -1.50 6.83 -8.90
N ASP A 56 -1.24 8.14 -8.76
CA ASP A 56 -1.78 9.16 -9.67
C ASP A 56 -1.15 9.02 -11.07
N VAL A 57 0.17 8.76 -11.14
CA VAL A 57 0.86 8.51 -12.42
C VAL A 57 0.28 7.27 -13.12
N LYS A 58 0.01 6.19 -12.38
CA LYS A 58 -0.64 4.98 -12.90
C LYS A 58 -2.04 5.28 -13.46
N LEU A 59 -2.83 6.05 -12.72
CA LEU A 59 -4.15 6.51 -13.14
C LEU A 59 -4.07 7.31 -14.44
N ILE A 60 -3.22 8.34 -14.48
CA ILE A 60 -3.05 9.22 -15.63
C ILE A 60 -2.62 8.43 -16.87
N ARG A 61 -1.64 7.54 -16.73
CA ARG A 61 -1.15 6.70 -17.85
C ARG A 61 -2.23 5.78 -18.41
N ALA A 62 -3.09 5.22 -17.55
CA ALA A 62 -4.13 4.28 -17.97
C ALA A 62 -5.43 4.97 -18.43
N GLY A 63 -5.74 6.17 -17.94
CA GLY A 63 -6.97 6.88 -18.25
C GLY A 63 -8.21 6.02 -17.98
N LYS A 64 -9.09 5.90 -18.99
CA LYS A 64 -10.35 5.15 -18.90
C LYS A 64 -10.16 3.64 -18.67
N ASP A 65 -8.98 3.09 -18.99
CA ASP A 65 -8.68 1.67 -18.81
C ASP A 65 -8.27 1.36 -17.35
N HIS A 66 -8.11 2.38 -16.51
CA HIS A 66 -7.86 2.18 -15.10
C HIS A 66 -9.13 1.67 -14.39
N PRO A 67 -9.08 0.56 -13.62
CA PRO A 67 -10.29 -0.09 -13.08
C PRO A 67 -11.08 0.73 -12.05
N ARG A 68 -10.47 1.80 -11.52
CA ARG A 68 -11.12 2.74 -10.57
C ARG A 68 -11.73 3.97 -11.24
N VAL A 69 -11.49 4.19 -12.53
CA VAL A 69 -12.13 5.29 -13.27
C VAL A 69 -13.52 4.84 -13.68
N VAL A 70 -14.52 5.63 -13.29
CA VAL A 70 -15.94 5.32 -13.57
C VAL A 70 -16.54 6.23 -14.64
N SER A 71 -15.78 7.21 -15.13
CA SER A 71 -16.24 8.10 -16.20
C SER A 71 -16.37 7.32 -17.52
N PRO A 72 -17.52 7.42 -18.22
CA PRO A 72 -17.73 6.73 -19.49
C PRO A 72 -16.94 7.36 -20.65
N ASP A 73 -16.62 8.65 -20.56
CA ASP A 73 -15.87 9.39 -21.56
C ASP A 73 -15.09 10.54 -20.90
N LEU A 74 -13.77 10.35 -20.75
CA LEU A 74 -12.90 11.36 -20.15
C LEU A 74 -12.78 12.64 -20.97
N ALA A 75 -13.02 12.61 -22.28
CA ALA A 75 -12.88 13.80 -23.12
C ALA A 75 -13.96 14.85 -22.80
N THR A 76 -15.18 14.38 -22.49
CA THR A 76 -16.34 15.23 -22.19
C THR A 76 -16.67 15.28 -20.70
N GLN A 77 -16.28 14.25 -19.94
CA GLN A 77 -16.49 14.12 -18.49
C GLN A 77 -15.15 13.75 -17.82
N PRO A 78 -14.16 14.66 -17.82
CA PRO A 78 -12.86 14.39 -17.22
C PRO A 78 -12.99 14.16 -15.72
N VAL A 79 -12.07 13.39 -15.16
CA VAL A 79 -11.90 13.28 -13.70
C VAL A 79 -10.75 14.17 -13.26
N ILE A 80 -10.83 14.78 -12.09
CA ILE A 80 -9.71 15.47 -11.46
C ILE A 80 -8.98 14.47 -10.54
N PRO A 81 -7.68 14.16 -10.76
CA PRO A 81 -6.94 13.25 -9.89
C PRO A 81 -6.54 13.87 -8.54
N GLY A 82 -5.75 13.13 -7.74
CA GLY A 82 -5.17 13.59 -6.47
C GLY A 82 -5.92 13.08 -5.25
N HIS A 83 -5.37 12.07 -4.59
CA HIS A 83 -6.03 11.39 -3.47
C HIS A 83 -5.44 11.72 -2.09
N GLU A 84 -4.21 12.22 -2.02
CA GLU A 84 -3.51 12.57 -0.77
C GLU A 84 -3.81 14.03 -0.33
N ALA A 85 -5.10 14.38 -0.19
CA ALA A 85 -5.53 15.77 -0.02
C ALA A 85 -5.67 16.21 1.45
N VAL A 86 -5.23 17.44 1.72
CA VAL A 86 -5.51 18.20 2.93
C VAL A 86 -6.44 19.35 2.58
N MET A 87 -7.48 19.58 3.39
CA MET A 87 -8.54 20.49 3.00
C MET A 87 -9.14 21.26 4.18
N THR A 88 -9.65 22.46 3.90
CA THR A 88 -10.37 23.30 4.84
C THR A 88 -11.80 23.53 4.37
N ILE A 89 -12.80 23.36 5.24
CA ILE A 89 -14.19 23.67 4.90
C ILE A 89 -14.34 25.17 4.68
N VAL A 90 -14.85 25.57 3.52
CA VAL A 90 -15.13 26.98 3.19
C VAL A 90 -16.62 27.27 3.06
N ARG A 91 -17.45 26.26 2.81
CA ARG A 91 -18.91 26.39 2.80
C ARG A 91 -19.57 25.07 3.18
N THR A 92 -20.70 25.16 3.87
CA THR A 92 -21.56 24.03 4.24
C THR A 92 -22.95 24.22 3.63
N GLY A 93 -23.56 23.15 3.16
CA GLY A 93 -25.00 23.16 2.90
C GLY A 93 -25.82 23.26 4.20
N ASN A 94 -27.09 23.64 4.10
CA ASN A 94 -27.96 23.93 5.25
C ASN A 94 -28.40 22.69 6.07
N LYS A 95 -28.24 21.49 5.52
CA LYS A 95 -28.60 20.19 6.13
C LYS A 95 -27.38 19.39 6.57
N VAL A 96 -26.17 19.95 6.42
CA VAL A 96 -24.94 19.35 6.93
C VAL A 96 -24.98 19.33 8.46
N SER A 97 -24.49 18.24 9.06
CA SER A 97 -24.37 18.10 10.51
C SER A 97 -23.52 19.21 11.15
N ASP A 98 -23.95 19.73 12.30
CA ASP A 98 -23.29 20.79 13.09
C ASP A 98 -21.83 20.48 13.52
N LYS A 99 -21.40 19.23 13.38
CA LYS A 99 -20.00 18.84 13.62
C LYS A 99 -19.04 19.42 12.57
N PHE A 100 -19.55 19.75 11.38
CA PHE A 100 -18.79 20.35 10.28
C PHE A 100 -19.01 21.85 10.25
N LYS A 101 -17.93 22.62 10.42
CA LYS A 101 -17.94 24.08 10.50
C LYS A 101 -16.91 24.65 9.54
N VAL A 102 -17.26 25.78 8.93
CA VAL A 102 -16.33 26.56 8.11
C VAL A 102 -15.07 26.88 8.92
N GLY A 103 -13.91 26.69 8.30
CA GLY A 103 -12.58 26.84 8.90
C GLY A 103 -11.99 25.56 9.46
N GLN A 104 -12.77 24.48 9.64
CA GLN A 104 -12.22 23.20 10.08
C GLN A 104 -11.38 22.54 8.99
N ARG A 105 -10.26 21.95 9.41
CA ARG A 105 -9.29 21.27 8.56
C ARG A 105 -9.46 19.75 8.64
N PHE A 106 -9.24 19.07 7.52
CA PHE A 106 -9.38 17.62 7.39
C PHE A 106 -8.31 17.03 6.48
N ILE A 107 -7.98 15.77 6.75
CA ILE A 107 -7.41 14.85 5.77
C ILE A 107 -8.49 13.84 5.35
N ILE A 108 -8.33 13.23 4.18
CA ILE A 108 -9.29 12.28 3.62
C ILE A 108 -8.72 10.86 3.51
N GLN A 109 -9.51 9.85 3.89
CA GLN A 109 -9.28 8.46 3.48
C GLN A 109 -9.82 8.28 2.06
N ALA A 110 -8.93 8.00 1.12
CA ALA A 110 -9.25 7.98 -0.30
C ALA A 110 -9.96 6.71 -0.77
N ASP A 111 -9.79 5.55 -0.12
CA ASP A 111 -10.44 4.29 -0.52
C ASP A 111 -11.88 4.21 0.01
N ILE A 112 -12.77 4.99 -0.61
CA ILE A 112 -14.17 5.15 -0.21
C ILE A 112 -15.02 3.98 -0.75
N TYR A 113 -15.90 3.41 0.07
CA TYR A 113 -16.85 2.39 -0.34
C TYR A 113 -18.29 2.77 0.05
N ILE A 114 -19.22 2.42 -0.85
CA ILE A 114 -20.67 2.55 -0.64
C ILE A 114 -21.33 1.24 -1.02
N LYS A 115 -21.93 0.55 -0.04
CA LYS A 115 -22.57 -0.76 -0.20
C LYS A 115 -21.63 -1.75 -0.90
N GLY A 116 -20.35 -1.74 -0.54
CA GLY A 116 -19.29 -2.58 -1.09
C GLY A 116 -18.74 -2.14 -2.45
N LYS A 117 -19.24 -1.05 -3.06
CA LYS A 117 -18.73 -0.50 -4.31
C LYS A 117 -17.73 0.62 -4.05
N GLY A 118 -16.56 0.56 -4.68
CA GLY A 118 -15.51 1.58 -4.54
C GLY A 118 -15.80 2.88 -5.29
N PHE A 119 -15.56 4.02 -4.63
CA PHE A 119 -15.71 5.38 -5.14
C PHE A 119 -14.50 6.24 -4.74
N ALA A 120 -13.29 5.75 -5.02
CA ALA A 120 -12.08 6.37 -4.51
C ALA A 120 -11.95 7.86 -4.91
N TYR A 121 -11.56 8.70 -3.94
CA TYR A 121 -11.33 10.14 -4.13
C TYR A 121 -10.11 10.35 -5.03
N GLY A 122 -10.22 11.20 -6.05
CA GLY A 122 -9.23 11.36 -7.12
C GLY A 122 -9.30 10.28 -8.22
N TYR A 123 -10.31 9.41 -8.23
CA TYR A 123 -10.51 8.36 -9.24
C TYR A 123 -11.95 8.31 -9.78
N ALA A 124 -12.91 8.21 -8.86
CA ALA A 124 -14.34 8.14 -9.15
C ALA A 124 -15.11 9.35 -8.60
N ILE A 125 -14.49 10.05 -7.64
CA ILE A 125 -14.88 11.35 -7.14
C ILE A 125 -13.72 12.29 -7.47
N ASP A 126 -14.00 13.51 -7.91
CA ASP A 126 -12.96 14.50 -8.21
C ASP A 126 -12.06 14.77 -6.99
N GLY A 127 -10.76 14.78 -7.25
CA GLY A 127 -9.70 14.81 -6.26
C GLY A 127 -9.12 16.19 -5.94
N GLY A 128 -7.97 16.18 -5.29
CA GLY A 128 -7.24 17.33 -4.78
C GLY A 128 -6.31 18.03 -5.76
N MET A 129 -6.20 17.59 -7.02
CA MET A 129 -5.49 18.37 -8.06
C MET A 129 -6.35 19.53 -8.58
N ALA A 130 -6.94 20.28 -7.66
CA ALA A 130 -7.79 21.45 -7.86
C ALA A 130 -7.69 22.38 -6.64
N GLU A 131 -8.08 23.63 -6.80
CA GLU A 131 -8.11 24.58 -5.67
C GLU A 131 -9.26 24.32 -4.70
N TYR A 132 -10.40 23.83 -5.21
CA TYR A 132 -11.56 23.47 -4.41
C TYR A 132 -12.11 22.12 -4.84
N SER A 133 -12.71 21.42 -3.88
CA SER A 133 -13.42 20.16 -4.13
C SER A 133 -14.76 20.15 -3.41
N ARG A 134 -15.67 19.33 -3.93
CA ARG A 134 -16.99 19.09 -3.36
C ARG A 134 -17.00 17.77 -2.63
N ILE A 135 -17.41 17.80 -1.37
CA ILE A 135 -17.52 16.60 -0.54
C ILE A 135 -18.99 16.26 -0.35
N ASP A 136 -19.39 15.13 -0.92
CA ASP A 136 -20.77 14.65 -0.88
C ASP A 136 -20.99 13.50 0.12
N GLN A 137 -22.21 12.99 0.14
CA GLN A 137 -22.65 11.93 1.05
C GLN A 137 -21.83 10.63 0.93
N ARG A 138 -21.17 10.36 -0.19
CA ARG A 138 -20.30 9.18 -0.33
C ARG A 138 -19.09 9.28 0.58
N VAL A 139 -18.56 10.49 0.77
CA VAL A 139 -17.44 10.75 1.70
C VAL A 139 -17.93 10.87 3.14
N LEU A 140 -19.07 11.53 3.35
CA LEU A 140 -19.56 11.85 4.69
C LEU A 140 -20.23 10.67 5.40
N ASN A 141 -20.82 9.73 4.65
CA ASN A 141 -21.65 8.63 5.16
C ASN A 141 -21.49 7.34 4.35
N GLY A 142 -20.25 6.91 4.09
CA GLY A 142 -20.01 5.63 3.43
C GLY A 142 -19.88 4.44 4.38
N ASP A 143 -19.35 3.32 3.88
CA ASP A 143 -19.40 2.03 4.58
C ASP A 143 -18.61 2.03 5.91
N GLU A 144 -17.55 2.83 6.00
CA GLU A 144 -16.78 3.05 7.24
C GLU A 144 -17.21 4.32 8.01
N GLY A 145 -18.36 4.90 7.63
CA GLY A 145 -18.86 6.17 8.13
C GLY A 145 -18.26 7.36 7.39
N CYS A 146 -17.70 8.31 8.13
CA CYS A 146 -17.11 9.52 7.58
C CYS A 146 -15.63 9.30 7.25
N TYR A 147 -15.27 9.49 5.97
CA TYR A 147 -13.90 9.36 5.47
C TYR A 147 -13.04 10.62 5.68
N LEU A 148 -13.62 11.72 6.19
CA LEU A 148 -12.87 12.88 6.66
C LEU A 148 -12.42 12.71 8.11
N LEU A 149 -11.14 12.94 8.36
CA LEU A 149 -10.56 12.95 9.70
C LEU A 149 -10.13 14.37 10.06
N PRO A 150 -10.57 14.91 11.22
CA PRO A 150 -10.19 16.25 11.66
C PRO A 150 -8.68 16.38 11.77
N LEU A 151 -8.13 17.51 11.35
CA LEU A 151 -6.72 17.83 11.43
C LEU A 151 -6.51 19.01 12.39
N ALA A 152 -5.56 18.87 13.32
CA ALA A 152 -5.21 19.95 14.23
C ALA A 152 -4.51 21.12 13.51
N ASP A 153 -4.81 22.36 13.93
CA ASP A 153 -4.22 23.58 13.34
C ASP A 153 -2.69 23.62 13.46
N SER A 154 -2.11 22.96 14.47
CA SER A 154 -0.67 22.88 14.69
C SER A 154 0.07 22.00 13.68
N ILE A 155 -0.63 21.26 12.80
CA ILE A 155 0.00 20.41 11.80
C ILE A 155 -0.02 21.16 10.45
N PRO A 156 1.15 21.47 9.84
CA PRO A 156 1.19 22.10 8.52
C PRO A 156 0.52 21.23 7.47
N ALA A 157 -0.18 21.83 6.50
CA ALA A 157 -0.81 21.11 5.40
C ALA A 157 0.21 20.31 4.57
N GLY A 158 1.40 20.86 4.35
CA GLY A 158 2.50 20.18 3.67
C GLY A 158 2.91 18.86 4.35
N ILE A 159 2.89 18.83 5.68
CA ILE A 159 3.19 17.63 6.47
C ILE A 159 1.98 16.70 6.55
N ALA A 160 0.78 17.25 6.69
CA ALA A 160 -0.46 16.48 6.75
C ALA A 160 -0.73 15.69 5.45
N ALA A 161 -0.30 16.21 4.30
CA ALA A 161 -0.37 15.52 3.00
C ALA A 161 0.43 14.20 2.99
N LEU A 162 1.40 14.02 3.90
CA LEU A 162 2.21 12.81 4.02
C LEU A 162 1.57 11.75 4.92
N ILE A 163 0.45 12.06 5.59
CA ILE A 163 -0.20 11.13 6.52
C ILE A 163 -0.83 9.95 5.75
N GLU A 164 -1.40 10.17 4.56
CA GLU A 164 -1.94 9.09 3.72
C GLU A 164 -0.84 8.08 3.30
N PRO A 165 0.30 8.51 2.72
CA PRO A 165 1.33 7.54 2.33
C PRO A 165 1.93 6.84 3.56
N TRP A 166 2.10 7.53 4.69
CA TRP A 166 2.49 6.90 5.96
C TRP A 166 1.47 5.86 6.43
N THR A 167 0.19 6.12 6.19
CA THR A 167 -0.88 5.18 6.52
C THR A 167 -0.79 3.91 5.71
N CYS A 168 -0.48 3.99 4.42
CA CYS A 168 -0.21 2.82 3.60
C CYS A 168 0.98 2.01 4.14
N VAL A 169 2.08 2.69 4.51
CA VAL A 169 3.26 2.04 5.12
C VAL A 169 2.89 1.30 6.40
N ILE A 170 2.23 1.98 7.34
CA ILE A 170 1.82 1.42 8.64
C ILE A 170 0.83 0.27 8.46
N ALA A 171 -0.17 0.43 7.58
CA ALA A 171 -1.18 -0.58 7.29
C ALA A 171 -0.55 -1.90 6.81
N SER A 172 0.54 -1.83 6.03
CA SER A 172 1.26 -3.03 5.56
C SER A 172 1.84 -3.88 6.69
N TYR A 173 2.06 -3.30 7.88
CA TYR A 173 2.51 -4.00 9.09
C TYR A 173 1.35 -4.36 10.04
N MET A 174 0.12 -3.96 9.73
CA MET A 174 -1.10 -4.23 10.48
C MET A 174 -1.98 -5.31 9.83
N ILE A 175 -1.52 -5.97 8.77
CA ILE A 175 -2.27 -7.01 8.06
C ILE A 175 -2.66 -8.14 9.01
N GLU A 176 -3.96 -8.36 9.16
CA GLU A 176 -4.51 -9.47 9.94
C GLU A 176 -4.82 -10.66 9.02
N ASN A 177 -4.05 -11.75 9.19
CA ASN A 177 -4.26 -12.97 8.43
C ASN A 177 -5.20 -13.94 9.16
N ARG A 178 -6.06 -14.62 8.41
CA ARG A 178 -6.98 -15.62 8.97
C ARG A 178 -6.22 -16.77 9.64
N LYS A 179 -6.64 -17.10 10.86
CA LYS A 179 -6.11 -18.20 11.68
C LYS A 179 -6.96 -19.48 11.61
N ALA A 180 -7.99 -19.48 10.80
CA ALA A 180 -8.88 -20.60 10.56
C ALA A 180 -9.55 -20.45 9.17
N PRO A 181 -10.11 -21.53 8.61
CA PRO A 181 -10.96 -21.45 7.43
C PRO A 181 -12.13 -20.47 7.60
N LEU A 182 -12.62 -19.92 6.51
CA LEU A 182 -13.70 -18.93 6.54
C LEU A 182 -14.99 -19.61 7.02
N LYS A 183 -15.63 -19.01 8.02
CA LYS A 183 -16.88 -19.55 8.56
C LYS A 183 -17.96 -19.56 7.48
N GLY A 184 -18.54 -20.74 7.20
CA GLY A 184 -19.51 -20.91 6.13
C GLY A 184 -18.93 -20.78 4.71
N GLY A 185 -17.60 -20.71 4.58
CA GLY A 185 -16.91 -20.52 3.31
C GLY A 185 -16.96 -21.73 2.38
N SER A 186 -16.36 -21.54 1.21
CA SER A 186 -16.14 -22.56 0.18
C SER A 186 -14.70 -23.07 0.23
N ILE A 187 -14.54 -24.39 0.21
CA ILE A 187 -13.23 -25.05 0.33
C ILE A 187 -12.95 -25.90 -0.92
N LEU A 188 -11.72 -25.83 -1.44
CA LEU A 188 -11.17 -26.81 -2.38
C LEU A 188 -10.11 -27.66 -1.66
N ILE A 189 -10.23 -28.98 -1.74
CA ILE A 189 -9.18 -29.92 -1.31
C ILE A 189 -8.75 -30.71 -2.55
N ALA A 190 -7.50 -30.54 -2.97
CA ALA A 190 -6.95 -31.17 -4.16
C ALA A 190 -5.75 -32.04 -3.81
N CYS A 191 -5.77 -33.28 -4.27
CA CYS A 191 -4.66 -34.23 -4.12
C CYS A 191 -4.04 -34.58 -5.48
N GLU A 192 -2.79 -35.05 -5.47
CA GLU A 192 -2.16 -35.64 -6.65
C GLU A 192 -3.00 -36.86 -7.14
N PRO A 193 -3.15 -37.08 -8.47
CA PRO A 193 -3.75 -38.29 -8.99
C PRO A 193 -3.09 -39.55 -8.38
N GLY A 194 -3.91 -40.47 -7.85
CA GLY A 194 -3.43 -41.69 -7.19
C GLY A 194 -2.93 -41.50 -5.75
N ASN A 195 -3.10 -40.32 -5.15
CA ASN A 195 -2.78 -40.11 -3.73
C ASN A 195 -3.70 -40.94 -2.82
N ASN A 196 -3.10 -41.79 -1.99
CA ASN A 196 -3.80 -42.67 -1.04
C ASN A 196 -3.70 -42.18 0.43
N THR A 197 -3.07 -41.03 0.67
CA THR A 197 -2.99 -40.43 2.00
C THR A 197 -4.40 -40.12 2.53
N SER A 198 -4.61 -40.42 3.81
CA SER A 198 -5.84 -40.08 4.52
C SER A 198 -5.67 -38.71 5.18
N TYR A 199 -6.38 -37.71 4.66
CA TYR A 199 -6.42 -36.37 5.25
C TYR A 199 -7.65 -36.22 6.13
N VAL A 200 -7.50 -35.51 7.26
CA VAL A 200 -8.58 -35.24 8.21
C VAL A 200 -8.81 -33.72 8.30
N PRO A 201 -10.05 -33.25 8.48
CA PRO A 201 -10.33 -31.81 8.50
C PRO A 201 -9.66 -31.09 9.68
N GLY A 202 -9.60 -31.74 10.84
CA GLY A 202 -9.14 -31.13 12.09
C GLY A 202 -10.13 -30.12 12.66
N LYS A 203 -9.86 -29.62 13.87
CA LYS A 203 -10.80 -28.81 14.64
C LYS A 203 -11.23 -27.51 13.96
N LEU A 204 -10.29 -26.74 13.41
CA LEU A 204 -10.58 -25.42 12.84
C LEU A 204 -11.49 -25.50 11.62
N LEU A 205 -11.29 -26.50 10.76
CA LEU A 205 -12.15 -26.72 9.60
C LEU A 205 -13.55 -27.18 10.01
N VAL A 206 -13.65 -28.09 10.98
CA VAL A 206 -14.95 -28.52 11.55
C VAL A 206 -15.70 -27.33 12.14
N ASP A 207 -15.03 -26.51 12.96
CA ASP A 207 -15.63 -25.33 13.60
C ASP A 207 -16.04 -24.25 12.59
N ALA A 208 -15.33 -24.13 11.47
CA ALA A 208 -15.66 -23.20 10.40
C ALA A 208 -16.99 -23.54 9.71
N LYS A 209 -17.46 -24.80 9.80
CA LYS A 209 -18.74 -25.25 9.20
C LYS A 209 -18.87 -24.79 7.74
N PRO A 210 -17.94 -25.18 6.86
CA PRO A 210 -17.96 -24.73 5.47
C PRO A 210 -19.27 -25.12 4.80
N ARG A 211 -19.75 -24.27 3.89
CA ARG A 211 -20.97 -24.53 3.12
C ARG A 211 -20.74 -25.64 2.09
N VAL A 212 -19.58 -25.61 1.44
CA VAL A 212 -19.21 -26.55 0.39
C VAL A 212 -17.73 -26.95 0.52
N ILE A 213 -17.46 -28.23 0.31
CA ILE A 213 -16.11 -28.78 0.13
C ILE A 213 -16.07 -29.45 -1.24
N SER A 214 -15.29 -28.89 -2.15
CA SER A 214 -14.99 -29.50 -3.44
C SER A 214 -13.71 -30.33 -3.33
N GLY A 215 -13.78 -31.62 -3.66
CA GLY A 215 -12.67 -32.56 -3.58
C GLY A 215 -12.18 -32.97 -4.97
N LEU A 216 -10.89 -32.81 -5.23
CA LEU A 216 -10.23 -33.30 -6.46
C LEU A 216 -9.24 -34.41 -6.10
N ASN A 217 -9.39 -35.57 -6.73
CA ASN A 217 -8.57 -36.78 -6.51
C ASN A 217 -8.47 -37.23 -5.03
N LEU A 218 -9.53 -37.03 -4.24
CA LEU A 218 -9.53 -37.45 -2.84
C LEU A 218 -9.63 -38.98 -2.73
N SER A 219 -8.89 -39.56 -1.77
CA SER A 219 -9.05 -40.96 -1.40
C SER A 219 -10.42 -41.22 -0.77
N SER A 220 -10.98 -42.43 -0.97
CA SER A 220 -12.27 -42.82 -0.40
C SER A 220 -12.32 -42.64 1.12
N GLN A 221 -11.21 -42.92 1.81
CA GLN A 221 -11.07 -42.70 3.25
C GLN A 221 -11.20 -41.21 3.63
N THR A 222 -10.55 -40.31 2.89
CA THR A 222 -10.67 -38.87 3.12
C THR A 222 -12.11 -38.41 2.92
N ILE A 223 -12.79 -38.88 1.87
CA ILE A 223 -14.20 -38.55 1.59
C ILE A 223 -15.12 -39.00 2.74
N GLU A 224 -14.94 -40.23 3.23
CA GLU A 224 -15.70 -40.77 4.35
C GLU A 224 -15.49 -39.95 5.64
N VAL A 225 -14.23 -39.64 5.95
CA VAL A 225 -13.88 -38.82 7.13
C VAL A 225 -14.51 -37.43 7.03
N LEU A 226 -14.45 -36.79 5.87
CA LEU A 226 -15.07 -35.47 5.66
C LEU A 226 -16.59 -35.52 5.85
N ARG A 227 -17.28 -36.53 5.29
CA ARG A 227 -18.73 -36.72 5.47
C ARG A 227 -19.10 -36.91 6.94
N LYS A 228 -18.26 -37.65 7.69
CA LYS A 228 -18.50 -37.93 9.11
C LYS A 228 -18.23 -36.72 10.01
N GLN A 229 -17.13 -36.01 9.79
CA GLN A 229 -16.68 -34.94 10.69
C GLN A 229 -17.23 -33.56 10.31
N VAL A 230 -17.65 -33.36 9.06
CA VAL A 230 -18.23 -32.09 8.58
C VAL A 230 -19.59 -32.34 7.89
N PRO A 231 -20.57 -32.96 8.60
CA PRO A 231 -21.82 -33.42 7.98
C PRO A 231 -22.70 -32.27 7.47
N SER A 232 -22.47 -31.03 7.90
CA SER A 232 -23.19 -29.85 7.43
C SER A 232 -22.73 -29.35 6.06
N ALA A 233 -21.56 -29.77 5.58
CA ALA A 233 -21.01 -29.29 4.32
C ALA A 233 -21.52 -30.14 3.15
N ARG A 234 -21.87 -29.49 2.03
CA ARG A 234 -22.07 -30.19 0.76
C ARG A 234 -20.72 -30.61 0.20
N ILE A 235 -20.52 -31.91 -0.03
CA ILE A 235 -19.26 -32.45 -0.57
C ILE A 235 -19.44 -32.79 -2.04
N ASP A 236 -18.73 -32.04 -2.90
CA ASP A 236 -18.72 -32.23 -4.35
C ASP A 236 -17.40 -32.87 -4.78
N ILE A 237 -17.45 -33.97 -5.55
CA ILE A 237 -16.24 -34.61 -6.09
C ILE A 237 -16.03 -34.14 -7.54
N LEU A 238 -14.90 -33.52 -7.78
CA LEU A 238 -14.50 -32.95 -9.06
C LEU A 238 -13.80 -34.00 -9.93
N LYS A 239 -14.02 -33.92 -11.25
CA LYS A 239 -13.36 -34.78 -12.24
C LYS A 239 -12.04 -34.19 -12.77
N SER A 240 -11.89 -32.88 -12.69
CA SER A 240 -10.74 -32.13 -13.19
C SER A 240 -10.58 -30.84 -12.40
N ILE A 241 -9.42 -30.17 -12.55
CA ILE A 241 -9.20 -28.83 -12.00
C ILE A 241 -10.26 -27.89 -12.62
N PRO A 242 -11.02 -27.12 -11.82
CA PRO A 242 -12.02 -26.20 -12.34
C PRO A 242 -11.40 -25.13 -13.25
N GLU A 243 -12.03 -24.87 -14.40
CA GLU A 243 -11.66 -23.74 -15.26
C GLU A 243 -12.19 -22.39 -14.74
N LYS A 244 -13.27 -22.45 -13.95
CA LYS A 244 -13.97 -21.30 -13.39
C LYS A 244 -14.43 -21.60 -11.96
N GLY A 245 -14.73 -20.53 -11.23
CA GLY A 245 -15.11 -20.59 -9.83
C GLY A 245 -13.92 -20.33 -8.91
N THR A 246 -14.23 -19.93 -7.69
CA THR A 246 -13.25 -19.48 -6.72
C THR A 246 -13.60 -19.99 -5.32
N PHE A 247 -12.59 -20.15 -4.49
CA PHE A 247 -12.67 -20.75 -3.16
C PHE A 247 -12.07 -19.83 -2.10
N ASP A 248 -12.66 -19.83 -0.92
CA ASP A 248 -12.17 -19.04 0.22
C ASP A 248 -10.95 -19.70 0.86
N ASP A 249 -10.92 -21.04 0.89
CA ASP A 249 -9.80 -21.82 1.39
C ASP A 249 -9.43 -22.93 0.41
N ILE A 250 -8.15 -23.06 0.11
CA ILE A 250 -7.63 -24.07 -0.81
C ILE A 250 -6.61 -24.91 -0.07
N PHE A 251 -6.75 -26.23 -0.12
CA PHE A 251 -5.80 -27.21 0.38
C PHE A 251 -5.22 -27.96 -0.81
N ILE A 252 -3.94 -27.71 -1.08
CA ILE A 252 -3.15 -28.42 -2.06
C ILE A 252 -2.42 -29.49 -1.26
N CYS A 253 -2.83 -30.74 -1.42
CA CYS A 253 -2.42 -31.89 -0.62
C CYS A 253 -1.49 -32.79 -1.44
N GLU A 254 -0.18 -32.57 -1.29
CA GLU A 254 0.88 -33.27 -2.01
C GLU A 254 0.70 -33.31 -3.55
N VAL A 255 0.03 -32.32 -4.13
CA VAL A 255 0.04 -32.10 -5.58
C VAL A 255 1.45 -31.63 -5.97
N ARG A 256 2.26 -32.52 -6.53
CA ARG A 256 3.67 -32.31 -6.91
C ARG A 256 3.83 -31.99 -8.39
N ALA A 257 2.81 -32.25 -9.21
CA ALA A 257 2.75 -31.67 -10.55
C ALA A 257 2.67 -30.14 -10.44
N ARG A 258 3.82 -29.46 -10.62
CA ARG A 258 3.99 -28.02 -10.45
C ARG A 258 2.89 -27.21 -11.14
N GLN A 259 2.66 -27.46 -12.43
CA GLN A 259 1.67 -26.73 -13.22
C GLN A 259 0.25 -26.85 -12.65
N ASP A 260 -0.09 -27.98 -12.03
CA ASP A 260 -1.42 -28.20 -11.46
C ASP A 260 -1.57 -27.47 -10.13
N ALA A 261 -0.56 -27.54 -9.26
CA ALA A 261 -0.56 -26.78 -8.01
C ALA A 261 -0.63 -25.26 -8.25
N GLU A 262 0.10 -24.74 -9.25
CA GLU A 262 0.06 -23.34 -9.66
C GLU A 262 -1.33 -22.93 -10.18
N LYS A 263 -1.97 -23.76 -11.00
CA LYS A 263 -3.34 -23.54 -11.48
C LYS A 263 -4.36 -23.57 -10.34
N ILE A 264 -4.25 -24.54 -9.44
CA ILE A 264 -5.15 -24.70 -8.29
C ILE A 264 -5.07 -23.48 -7.37
N ALA A 265 -3.85 -22.99 -7.09
CA ALA A 265 -3.66 -21.81 -6.23
C ALA A 265 -4.39 -20.55 -6.76
N LYS A 266 -4.52 -20.41 -8.08
CA LYS A 266 -5.22 -19.28 -8.72
C LYS A 266 -6.74 -19.31 -8.59
N LEU A 267 -7.31 -20.41 -8.12
CA LEU A 267 -8.75 -20.51 -7.84
C LEU A 267 -9.13 -19.82 -6.51
N ALA A 268 -8.23 -19.06 -5.89
CA ALA A 268 -8.51 -18.37 -4.64
C ALA A 268 -9.41 -17.14 -4.84
N ASN A 269 -10.39 -16.96 -3.96
CA ASN A 269 -11.15 -15.73 -3.83
C ASN A 269 -10.28 -14.56 -3.37
N ARG A 270 -10.84 -13.33 -3.41
CA ARG A 270 -10.28 -12.21 -2.64
C ARG A 270 -10.23 -12.60 -1.15
N ASN A 271 -9.09 -12.38 -0.52
CA ASN A 271 -8.72 -12.82 0.84
C ASN A 271 -8.67 -14.35 1.01
N GLY A 272 -8.47 -15.07 -0.10
CA GLY A 272 -8.32 -16.52 -0.11
C GLY A 272 -7.04 -17.00 0.58
N VAL A 273 -7.14 -18.15 1.26
CA VAL A 273 -6.00 -18.78 1.95
C VAL A 273 -5.62 -20.07 1.23
N ILE A 274 -4.37 -20.15 0.79
CA ILE A 274 -3.81 -21.28 0.04
C ILE A 274 -2.89 -22.07 0.98
N ASN A 275 -3.21 -23.34 1.19
CA ASN A 275 -2.56 -24.23 2.13
C ASN A 275 -1.84 -25.36 1.39
N PHE A 276 -0.52 -25.42 1.50
CA PHE A 276 0.27 -26.57 1.06
C PHE A 276 0.37 -27.60 2.18
N VAL A 277 -0.17 -28.80 1.95
CA VAL A 277 -0.27 -29.86 2.95
C VAL A 277 0.58 -31.06 2.53
N GLY A 278 1.49 -31.47 3.39
CA GLY A 278 2.37 -32.63 3.19
C GLY A 278 3.77 -32.27 2.72
N ASN A 279 4.35 -33.11 1.86
CA ASN A 279 5.75 -33.06 1.49
C ASN A 279 5.96 -32.57 0.05
N TYR A 280 6.74 -31.49 -0.06
CA TYR A 280 7.06 -30.81 -1.31
C TYR A 280 8.58 -30.78 -1.56
N PRO A 281 9.01 -30.79 -2.84
CA PRO A 281 10.41 -30.61 -3.22
C PRO A 281 10.93 -29.23 -2.82
N ASP A 282 12.23 -29.13 -2.54
CA ASP A 282 12.90 -27.88 -2.18
C ASP A 282 13.21 -27.04 -3.42
N GLU A 283 12.18 -26.54 -4.08
CA GLU A 283 12.32 -25.79 -5.33
C GLU A 283 11.31 -24.63 -5.42
N PRO A 284 11.61 -23.60 -6.22
CA PRO A 284 10.71 -22.49 -6.45
C PRO A 284 9.64 -22.78 -7.52
N TRP A 285 8.39 -22.44 -7.22
CA TRP A 285 7.24 -22.52 -8.14
C TRP A 285 6.66 -21.13 -8.44
N SER A 286 5.93 -21.00 -9.55
CA SER A 286 5.38 -19.77 -10.10
C SER A 286 4.00 -19.46 -9.52
N PHE A 287 3.88 -18.41 -8.71
CA PHE A 287 2.60 -17.97 -8.16
C PHE A 287 2.35 -16.50 -8.47
N ASP A 288 1.07 -16.12 -8.53
CA ASP A 288 0.66 -14.73 -8.73
C ASP A 288 1.03 -13.88 -7.51
N ILE A 289 2.11 -13.10 -7.66
CA ILE A 289 2.61 -12.18 -6.65
C ILE A 289 1.71 -10.95 -6.57
N GLY A 290 1.16 -10.50 -7.70
CA GLY A 290 0.20 -9.41 -7.70
C GLY A 290 -1.09 -9.77 -6.97
N GLY A 291 -1.51 -11.04 -7.01
CA GLY A 291 -2.62 -11.58 -6.22
C GLY A 291 -2.38 -11.49 -4.71
N ILE A 292 -1.15 -11.67 -4.24
CA ILE A 292 -0.81 -11.44 -2.82
C ILE A 292 -1.08 -9.98 -2.45
N HIS A 293 -0.67 -9.04 -3.29
CA HIS A 293 -0.79 -7.60 -3.03
C HIS A 293 -2.23 -7.06 -3.17
N TYR A 294 -2.92 -7.39 -4.26
CA TYR A 294 -4.24 -6.81 -4.58
C TYR A 294 -5.42 -7.65 -4.12
N ASN A 295 -5.26 -8.98 -4.08
CA ASN A 295 -6.33 -9.90 -3.67
C ASN A 295 -6.19 -10.35 -2.21
N GLY A 296 -5.13 -9.98 -1.49
CA GLY A 296 -4.90 -10.41 -0.10
C GLY A 296 -4.72 -11.94 0.00
N TRP A 297 -4.17 -12.56 -1.04
CA TRP A 297 -3.90 -14.00 -1.03
C TRP A 297 -2.82 -14.34 -0.02
N TYR A 298 -3.07 -15.40 0.75
CA TYR A 298 -2.21 -15.80 1.84
C TYR A 298 -1.78 -17.25 1.71
N TYR A 299 -0.46 -17.47 1.59
CA TYR A 299 0.13 -18.80 1.44
C TYR A 299 0.67 -19.33 2.76
N GLN A 300 0.24 -20.53 3.13
CA GLN A 300 0.69 -21.23 4.32
C GLN A 300 0.69 -22.75 4.12
N GLY A 301 0.91 -23.52 5.18
CA GLY A 301 0.93 -24.97 5.06
C GLY A 301 1.46 -25.72 6.28
N THR A 302 1.42 -27.05 6.16
CA THR A 302 1.79 -28.01 7.20
C THR A 302 2.36 -29.30 6.59
N LYS A 303 3.07 -30.09 7.40
CA LYS A 303 3.46 -31.47 7.07
C LYS A 303 2.43 -32.52 7.53
N SER A 304 1.50 -32.10 8.40
CA SER A 304 0.49 -32.97 8.98
C SER A 304 -0.56 -33.36 7.95
N ASN A 305 -1.26 -34.46 8.20
CA ASN A 305 -2.44 -34.85 7.43
C ASN A 305 -3.73 -34.20 7.97
N SER A 306 -3.67 -33.47 9.09
CA SER A 306 -4.74 -32.61 9.58
C SER A 306 -4.71 -31.27 8.84
N LEU A 307 -5.75 -30.98 8.06
CA LEU A 307 -5.86 -29.77 7.25
C LEU A 307 -5.82 -28.50 8.13
N SER A 308 -6.45 -28.56 9.30
CA SER A 308 -6.45 -27.45 10.27
C SER A 308 -5.04 -27.04 10.73
N ASP A 309 -4.07 -27.96 10.73
CA ASP A 309 -2.71 -27.68 11.20
C ASP A 309 -1.93 -26.74 10.25
N ALA A 310 -2.46 -26.46 9.06
CA ALA A 310 -1.88 -25.48 8.15
C ALA A 310 -2.00 -24.04 8.68
N TYR A 311 -2.98 -23.77 9.55
CA TYR A 311 -3.29 -22.43 10.05
C TYR A 311 -2.48 -22.07 11.29
N GLY A 312 -2.20 -20.77 11.44
CA GLY A 312 -1.65 -20.19 12.67
C GLY A 312 -0.14 -20.34 12.87
N LYS A 313 0.57 -21.08 12.02
CA LYS A 313 2.01 -21.35 12.16
C LYS A 313 2.91 -20.10 12.09
N ASN A 314 2.56 -19.13 11.25
CA ASN A 314 3.23 -17.84 11.19
C ASN A 314 2.29 -16.79 10.62
N VAL A 315 1.67 -15.96 11.46
CA VAL A 315 0.70 -14.93 11.06
C VAL A 315 1.26 -13.51 11.17
N ARG A 316 2.60 -13.41 11.23
CA ARG A 316 3.29 -12.15 11.49
C ARG A 316 3.18 -11.21 10.30
N SER A 317 2.86 -9.95 10.59
CA SER A 317 2.90 -8.82 9.64
C SER A 317 3.96 -7.78 10.01
N LYS A 318 4.41 -7.76 11.26
CA LYS A 318 5.39 -6.81 11.80
C LYS A 318 6.82 -7.30 11.62
N LEU A 319 7.77 -6.38 11.48
CA LEU A 319 9.21 -6.68 11.52
C LEU A 319 9.59 -7.37 12.84
N LYS A 320 10.61 -8.24 12.79
CA LYS A 320 11.03 -9.04 13.93
C LYS A 320 11.93 -8.21 14.83
N LYS A 321 11.53 -8.08 16.11
CA LYS A 321 12.36 -7.47 17.14
C LYS A 321 13.75 -8.11 17.17
N GLY A 322 14.78 -7.29 17.02
CA GLY A 322 16.17 -7.72 17.04
C GLY A 322 16.58 -8.62 15.86
N GLY A 323 15.73 -8.82 14.85
CA GLY A 323 16.01 -9.65 13.68
C GLY A 323 16.90 -8.97 12.64
N THR A 324 17.13 -9.70 11.53
CA THR A 324 17.82 -9.19 10.34
C THR A 324 16.78 -8.85 9.25
N CYS A 325 16.74 -7.59 8.83
CA CYS A 325 15.80 -7.07 7.84
C CYS A 325 16.51 -6.61 6.56
N TRP A 326 15.94 -6.92 5.39
CA TRP A 326 16.34 -6.38 4.10
C TRP A 326 15.23 -5.49 3.53
N LEU A 327 15.55 -4.23 3.26
CA LEU A 327 14.68 -3.23 2.64
C LEU A 327 15.10 -3.04 1.17
N VAL A 328 14.40 -3.71 0.26
CA VAL A 328 14.71 -3.72 -1.18
C VAL A 328 14.04 -2.53 -1.87
N GLY A 329 14.80 -1.51 -2.26
CA GLY A 329 14.29 -0.20 -2.67
C GLY A 329 14.09 0.75 -1.50
N GLY A 330 14.82 0.56 -0.41
CA GLY A 330 14.62 1.25 0.86
C GLY A 330 14.95 2.75 0.88
N ALA A 331 15.45 3.31 -0.23
CA ALA A 331 15.78 4.74 -0.31
C ALA A 331 14.91 5.54 -1.31
N GLY A 332 13.94 4.89 -1.98
CA GLY A 332 12.91 5.61 -2.74
C GLY A 332 11.88 6.29 -1.83
N ALA A 333 10.97 7.07 -2.41
CA ALA A 333 10.03 7.92 -1.66
C ALA A 333 9.22 7.18 -0.57
N MET A 334 8.63 6.03 -0.90
CA MET A 334 7.96 5.18 0.09
C MET A 334 8.96 4.32 0.87
N GLY A 335 10.07 3.94 0.23
CA GLY A 335 11.06 3.06 0.82
C GLY A 335 11.75 3.67 2.04
N GLN A 336 12.06 4.97 1.99
CA GLN A 336 12.64 5.67 3.13
C GLN A 336 11.70 5.72 4.35
N MET A 337 10.38 5.74 4.13
CA MET A 337 9.38 5.69 5.20
C MET A 337 9.39 4.31 5.88
N HIS A 338 9.52 3.22 5.09
CA HIS A 338 9.72 1.87 5.64
C HIS A 338 11.07 1.75 6.38
N THR A 339 12.12 2.36 5.86
CA THR A 339 13.45 2.39 6.50
C THR A 339 13.40 3.14 7.83
N GLN A 340 12.80 4.33 7.85
CA GLN A 340 12.58 5.10 9.07
C GLN A 340 11.77 4.30 10.09
N LEU A 341 10.65 3.67 9.68
CA LEU A 341 9.86 2.82 10.58
C LEU A 341 10.69 1.68 11.18
N ALA A 342 11.53 1.02 10.38
CA ALA A 342 12.40 -0.07 10.86
C ALA A 342 13.48 0.44 11.83
N VAL A 343 14.07 1.60 11.55
CA VAL A 343 15.13 2.21 12.35
C VAL A 343 14.60 2.85 13.62
N GLU A 344 13.46 3.53 13.61
CA GLU A 344 12.94 4.25 14.78
C GLU A 344 12.20 3.33 15.75
N SER A 345 11.60 2.23 15.26
CA SER A 345 10.82 1.32 16.09
C SER A 345 11.67 0.68 17.20
N PRO A 346 11.35 0.87 18.50
CA PRO A 346 12.05 0.20 19.60
C PRO A 346 11.97 -1.34 19.50
N GLU A 347 10.89 -1.83 18.90
CA GLU A 347 10.64 -3.25 18.64
C GLU A 347 11.13 -3.69 17.24
N GLY A 348 11.94 -2.86 16.57
CA GLY A 348 12.45 -3.10 15.23
C GLY A 348 13.63 -4.06 15.16
N PRO A 349 14.13 -4.35 13.95
CA PRO A 349 15.32 -5.17 13.72
C PRO A 349 16.58 -4.55 14.33
N SER A 350 17.61 -5.38 14.54
CA SER A 350 18.94 -4.96 15.01
C SER A 350 19.99 -4.93 13.89
N ARG A 351 19.70 -5.59 12.76
CA ARG A 351 20.54 -5.63 11.56
C ARG A 351 19.68 -5.26 10.36
N ILE A 352 20.09 -4.25 9.61
CA ILE A 352 19.33 -3.75 8.45
C ILE A 352 20.25 -3.67 7.24
N LEU A 353 19.85 -4.34 6.17
CA LEU A 353 20.39 -4.13 4.83
C LEU A 353 19.39 -3.27 4.05
N MET A 354 19.83 -2.09 3.58
CA MET A 354 19.06 -1.25 2.67
C MET A 354 19.69 -1.30 1.29
N THR A 355 18.90 -1.52 0.25
CA THR A 355 19.42 -1.52 -1.13
C THR A 355 18.60 -0.61 -2.01
N ASP A 356 19.26 0.15 -2.89
CA ASP A 356 18.61 1.03 -3.87
C ASP A 356 19.54 1.24 -5.08
N MET A 357 19.02 1.71 -6.21
CA MET A 357 19.76 1.88 -7.47
C MET A 357 20.50 3.22 -7.58
N ASP A 358 20.56 3.99 -6.49
CA ASP A 358 20.96 5.39 -6.44
C ASP A 358 21.69 5.70 -5.13
N ASP A 359 22.99 6.01 -5.24
CA ASP A 359 23.85 6.28 -4.09
C ASP A 359 23.53 7.59 -3.39
N THR A 360 22.99 8.59 -4.11
CA THR A 360 22.57 9.86 -3.51
C THR A 360 21.40 9.63 -2.57
N ARG A 361 20.42 8.81 -2.99
CA ARG A 361 19.28 8.42 -2.15
C ARG A 361 19.73 7.57 -0.95
N LEU A 362 20.61 6.60 -1.16
CA LEU A 362 21.17 5.79 -0.06
C LEU A 362 21.87 6.66 0.99
N LYS A 363 22.72 7.59 0.54
CA LYS A 363 23.45 8.52 1.42
C LYS A 363 22.49 9.41 2.21
N HIS A 364 21.50 9.99 1.54
CA HIS A 364 20.50 10.86 2.17
C HIS A 364 19.77 10.14 3.33
N VAL A 365 19.28 8.91 3.12
CA VAL A 365 18.59 8.16 4.17
C VAL A 365 19.53 7.77 5.32
N CYS A 366 20.79 7.45 5.03
CA CYS A 366 21.79 7.19 6.08
C CYS A 366 22.04 8.42 6.94
N GLU A 367 22.16 9.61 6.35
CA GLU A 367 22.38 10.86 7.07
C GLU A 367 21.16 11.23 7.92
N LEU A 368 19.97 11.14 7.33
CA LEU A 368 18.69 11.40 7.99
C LEU A 368 18.48 10.53 9.25
N LEU A 369 18.91 9.27 9.21
CA LEU A 369 18.66 8.29 10.26
C LEU A 369 19.90 8.00 11.13
N ALA A 370 21.01 8.72 10.93
CA ALA A 370 22.31 8.42 11.54
C ALA A 370 22.25 8.38 13.08
N ASP A 371 21.62 9.38 13.70
CA ASP A 371 21.49 9.47 15.15
C ASP A 371 20.74 8.29 15.72
N LYS A 372 19.63 7.90 15.08
CA LYS A 372 18.80 6.78 15.56
C LYS A 372 19.46 5.42 15.34
N ILE A 373 20.16 5.24 14.22
CA ILE A 373 20.99 4.05 13.94
C ILE A 373 22.03 3.88 15.05
N LYS A 374 22.71 4.97 15.43
CA LYS A 374 23.72 4.98 16.50
C LYS A 374 23.10 4.73 17.87
N GLU A 375 22.03 5.43 18.21
CA GLU A 375 21.29 5.30 19.48
C GLU A 375 20.87 3.85 19.72
N ARG A 376 20.27 3.21 18.71
CA ARG A 376 19.80 1.83 18.79
C ARG A 376 20.86 0.77 18.48
N LYS A 377 22.09 1.18 18.13
CA LYS A 377 23.21 0.30 17.78
C LYS A 377 22.87 -0.69 16.66
N ILE A 378 22.19 -0.19 15.63
CA ILE A 378 21.78 -1.02 14.48
C ILE A 378 23.00 -1.30 13.61
N GLU A 379 23.23 -2.57 13.25
CA GLU A 379 24.15 -2.93 12.18
C GLU A 379 23.49 -2.58 10.84
N PHE A 380 23.77 -1.37 10.34
CA PHE A 380 23.14 -0.82 9.14
C PHE A 380 24.12 -0.85 7.96
N LYS A 381 23.74 -1.52 6.86
CA LYS A 381 24.53 -1.60 5.63
C LYS A 381 23.71 -1.16 4.43
N THR A 382 24.34 -0.42 3.51
CA THR A 382 23.75 -0.05 2.22
C THR A 382 24.46 -0.74 1.07
N LEU A 383 23.73 -1.18 0.06
CA LEU A 383 24.30 -1.67 -1.20
C LEU A 383 23.56 -1.10 -2.40
N ASN A 384 24.31 -0.64 -3.40
CA ASN A 384 23.77 -0.29 -4.72
C ASN A 384 24.04 -1.42 -5.72
N PRO A 385 23.02 -2.10 -6.26
CA PRO A 385 23.22 -3.19 -7.22
C PRO A 385 24.00 -2.77 -8.48
N LYS A 386 23.94 -1.49 -8.90
CA LYS A 386 24.69 -0.98 -10.06
C LYS A 386 26.20 -0.91 -9.83
N SER A 387 26.65 -0.92 -8.57
CA SER A 387 28.06 -0.84 -8.21
C SER A 387 28.77 -2.19 -8.29
N PHE A 388 28.06 -3.26 -8.68
CA PHE A 388 28.59 -4.61 -8.81
C PHE A 388 28.72 -5.00 -10.29
N PRO A 389 29.76 -5.77 -10.66
CA PRO A 389 30.01 -6.17 -12.04
C PRO A 389 28.97 -7.16 -12.59
N SER A 390 28.19 -7.80 -11.72
CA SER A 390 27.12 -8.71 -12.11
C SER A 390 26.08 -8.88 -10.99
N PRO A 391 24.84 -9.32 -11.31
CA PRO A 391 23.86 -9.69 -10.29
C PRO A 391 24.38 -10.72 -9.28
N ALA A 392 25.16 -11.71 -9.74
CA ALA A 392 25.75 -12.72 -8.87
C ALA A 392 26.76 -12.13 -7.87
N ALA A 393 27.54 -11.11 -8.26
CA ALA A 393 28.45 -10.42 -7.35
C ALA A 393 27.70 -9.62 -6.28
N PHE A 394 26.59 -8.97 -6.66
CA PHE A 394 25.69 -8.32 -5.71
C PHE A 394 25.07 -9.33 -4.74
N GLU A 395 24.52 -10.43 -5.25
CA GLU A 395 23.93 -11.50 -4.45
C GLU A 395 24.93 -12.13 -3.48
N ALA A 396 26.20 -12.29 -3.88
CA ALA A 396 27.27 -12.74 -2.99
C ALA A 396 27.51 -11.75 -1.84
N GLU A 397 27.43 -10.44 -2.09
CA GLU A 397 27.60 -9.43 -1.06
C GLU A 397 26.40 -9.35 -0.10
N VAL A 398 25.19 -9.58 -0.61
CA VAL A 398 23.98 -9.81 0.21
C VAL A 398 24.17 -11.05 1.08
N ALA A 399 24.68 -12.14 0.51
CA ALA A 399 24.92 -13.40 1.22
C ALA A 399 25.89 -13.23 2.40
N LYS A 400 26.99 -12.49 2.23
CA LYS A 400 27.93 -12.17 3.32
C LYS A 400 27.25 -11.46 4.49
N PHE A 401 26.35 -10.51 4.21
CA PHE A 401 25.59 -9.84 5.27
C PHE A 401 24.61 -10.81 5.95
N ALA A 402 23.97 -11.67 5.18
CA ALA A 402 23.00 -12.64 5.65
C ALA A 402 23.64 -13.80 6.45
N GLU A 403 24.90 -14.17 6.19
CA GLU A 403 25.62 -15.32 6.75
C GLU A 403 25.59 -15.34 8.27
N LYS A 404 25.94 -14.21 8.92
CA LYS A 404 25.93 -14.04 10.39
C LYS A 404 24.60 -14.38 11.05
N SER A 405 23.50 -14.39 10.28
CA SER A 405 22.17 -14.71 10.79
C SER A 405 21.45 -15.82 10.03
N GLU A 406 22.12 -16.54 9.13
CA GLU A 406 21.53 -17.61 8.31
C GLU A 406 20.35 -17.14 7.43
N GLY A 407 20.42 -15.91 6.89
CA GLY A 407 19.37 -15.31 6.05
C GLY A 407 18.74 -14.04 6.65
N PHE A 408 17.56 -13.68 6.17
CA PHE A 408 16.74 -12.58 6.69
C PHE A 408 15.47 -13.07 7.39
N ASP A 409 15.17 -12.48 8.55
CA ASP A 409 13.89 -12.65 9.22
C ASP A 409 12.79 -11.89 8.47
N ASP A 410 13.17 -10.75 7.87
CA ASP A 410 12.27 -9.85 7.16
C ASP A 410 12.88 -9.42 5.82
N ILE A 411 12.09 -9.50 4.75
CA ILE A 411 12.41 -8.87 3.47
C ILE A 411 11.22 -8.01 3.08
N VAL A 412 11.43 -6.70 2.95
CA VAL A 412 10.40 -5.76 2.51
C VAL A 412 10.70 -5.38 1.06
N MET A 413 9.82 -5.79 0.16
CA MET A 413 9.92 -5.53 -1.27
C MET A 413 9.23 -4.22 -1.62
N LEU A 414 10.02 -3.19 -1.91
CA LEU A 414 9.57 -1.82 -2.19
C LEU A 414 9.71 -1.46 -3.67
N VAL A 415 10.17 -2.41 -4.50
CA VAL A 415 10.24 -2.30 -5.96
C VAL A 415 9.34 -3.33 -6.65
N PRO A 416 8.56 -2.94 -7.68
CA PRO A 416 7.61 -3.84 -8.34
C PRO A 416 8.29 -4.66 -9.46
N VAL A 417 9.37 -5.37 -9.15
CA VAL A 417 10.21 -6.06 -10.15
C VAL A 417 10.30 -7.56 -9.83
N ILE A 418 9.65 -8.40 -10.64
CA ILE A 418 9.60 -9.86 -10.44
C ILE A 418 11.00 -10.50 -10.35
N PRO A 419 11.97 -10.21 -11.23
CA PRO A 419 13.33 -10.75 -11.08
C PRO A 419 13.97 -10.45 -9.72
N VAL A 420 13.69 -9.28 -9.13
CA VAL A 420 14.21 -8.90 -7.80
C VAL A 420 13.49 -9.66 -6.69
N VAL A 421 12.19 -9.92 -6.82
CA VAL A 421 11.46 -10.83 -5.91
C VAL A 421 12.10 -12.22 -5.94
N ASN A 422 12.35 -12.74 -7.15
CA ASN A 422 12.90 -14.08 -7.36
C ASN A 422 14.32 -14.22 -6.79
N SER A 423 15.17 -13.21 -6.93
CA SER A 423 16.53 -13.24 -6.37
C SER A 423 16.57 -13.01 -4.85
N SER A 424 15.59 -12.30 -4.31
CA SER A 424 15.55 -11.99 -2.86
C SER A 424 14.89 -13.09 -2.03
N ALA A 425 13.85 -13.76 -2.56
CA ALA A 425 13.06 -14.75 -1.83
C ALA A 425 13.88 -15.94 -1.26
N PRO A 426 14.94 -16.45 -1.93
CA PRO A 426 15.78 -17.52 -1.40
C PRO A 426 16.46 -17.18 -0.06
N PHE A 427 16.77 -15.90 0.19
CA PHE A 427 17.43 -15.46 1.43
C PHE A 427 16.50 -15.42 2.65
N LEU A 428 15.21 -15.69 2.48
CA LEU A 428 14.25 -15.70 3.58
C LEU A 428 14.45 -16.91 4.49
N LYS A 429 14.51 -16.67 5.81
CA LYS A 429 14.66 -17.70 6.85
C LYS A 429 13.41 -18.56 7.03
N LYS A 430 13.59 -19.66 7.77
CA LYS A 430 12.50 -20.34 8.47
C LYS A 430 11.72 -19.34 9.34
N HIS A 431 10.40 -19.38 9.27
CA HIS A 431 9.47 -18.41 9.86
C HIS A 431 9.69 -16.94 9.41
N GLY A 432 10.43 -16.73 8.33
CA GLY A 432 10.66 -15.41 7.76
C GLY A 432 9.40 -14.82 7.12
N LEU A 433 9.38 -13.50 7.05
CA LEU A 433 8.32 -12.69 6.43
C LEU A 433 8.88 -11.93 5.23
N MET A 434 8.28 -12.12 4.06
CA MET A 434 8.45 -11.21 2.93
C MET A 434 7.19 -10.34 2.79
N ASN A 435 7.34 -9.03 3.00
CA ASN A 435 6.28 -8.05 2.80
C ASN A 435 6.42 -7.41 1.41
N ILE A 436 5.49 -7.73 0.51
CA ILE A 436 5.43 -7.26 -0.87
C ILE A 436 4.56 -6.02 -0.93
N PHE A 437 5.15 -4.92 -0.46
CA PHE A 437 4.50 -3.61 -0.44
C PHE A 437 4.37 -3.00 -1.85
N ALA A 438 5.37 -3.23 -2.71
CA ALA A 438 5.33 -2.70 -4.07
C ALA A 438 4.18 -3.30 -4.88
N GLY A 439 3.37 -2.43 -5.50
CA GLY A 439 2.19 -2.84 -6.27
C GLY A 439 2.52 -3.47 -7.62
N ILE A 440 2.94 -4.74 -7.59
CA ILE A 440 3.14 -5.63 -8.75
C ILE A 440 1.76 -5.97 -9.34
N PRO A 441 1.50 -5.74 -10.65
CA PRO A 441 0.18 -5.99 -11.24
C PRO A 441 -0.33 -7.41 -11.00
N ALA A 442 -1.64 -7.55 -10.73
CA ALA A 442 -2.29 -8.85 -10.61
C ALA A 442 -2.07 -9.71 -11.86
N GLY A 443 -1.90 -11.02 -11.67
CA GLY A 443 -1.55 -11.96 -12.73
C GLY A 443 -0.05 -12.03 -13.07
N LYS A 444 0.80 -11.17 -12.48
CA LYS A 444 2.25 -11.27 -12.63
C LYS A 444 2.80 -12.30 -11.64
N GLU A 445 3.45 -13.31 -12.21
CA GLU A 445 3.96 -14.43 -11.44
C GLU A 445 5.40 -14.23 -10.98
N GLY A 446 5.73 -14.83 -9.86
CA GLY A 446 7.07 -14.87 -9.28
C GLY A 446 7.32 -16.20 -8.58
N LEU A 447 8.59 -16.44 -8.27
CA LEU A 447 9.10 -17.72 -7.82
C LEU A 447 9.12 -17.80 -6.30
N LEU A 448 8.27 -18.65 -5.72
CA LEU A 448 8.19 -18.89 -4.27
C LEU A 448 8.48 -20.35 -3.95
N ASN A 449 9.24 -20.60 -2.88
CA ASN A 449 9.61 -21.96 -2.48
C ASN A 449 8.50 -22.61 -1.63
N VAL A 450 7.85 -23.64 -2.20
CA VAL A 450 6.70 -24.31 -1.57
C VAL A 450 7.09 -25.11 -0.34
N ARG A 451 8.27 -25.76 -0.34
CA ARG A 451 8.78 -26.46 0.84
C ARG A 451 8.95 -25.50 2.01
N LYS A 452 9.49 -24.30 1.78
CA LYS A 452 9.63 -23.25 2.81
C LYS A 452 8.27 -22.80 3.35
N ILE A 453 7.27 -22.60 2.48
CA ILE A 453 5.91 -22.23 2.89
C ILE A 453 5.28 -23.32 3.76
N ALA A 454 5.25 -24.56 3.25
CA ALA A 454 4.59 -25.69 3.90
C ALA A 454 5.29 -26.09 5.21
N ARG A 455 6.62 -26.22 5.17
CA ARG A 455 7.39 -26.85 6.25
C ARG A 455 8.04 -25.86 7.18
N GLU A 456 8.49 -24.74 6.68
CA GLU A 456 9.34 -23.80 7.43
C GLU A 456 8.57 -22.57 7.90
N GLY A 457 7.33 -22.39 7.45
CA GLY A 457 6.52 -21.25 7.86
C GLY A 457 6.99 -19.94 7.25
N ALA A 458 7.70 -19.98 6.11
CA ALA A 458 7.94 -18.80 5.30
C ALA A 458 6.59 -18.19 4.88
N ARG A 459 6.51 -16.86 4.85
CA ARG A 459 5.28 -16.13 4.55
C ARG A 459 5.54 -14.98 3.60
N TYR A 460 4.54 -14.74 2.77
CA TYR A 460 4.49 -13.65 1.80
C TYR A 460 3.18 -12.93 2.04
N ILE A 461 3.26 -11.63 2.32
CA ILE A 461 2.11 -10.75 2.52
C ILE A 461 2.19 -9.59 1.55
N GLY A 462 1.08 -8.93 1.31
CA GLY A 462 1.02 -7.69 0.53
C GLY A 462 -0.29 -6.98 0.84
N SER A 463 -0.30 -5.67 0.64
CA SER A 463 -1.47 -4.85 0.89
C SER A 463 -1.54 -3.72 -0.12
N SER A 464 -2.74 -3.46 -0.61
CA SER A 464 -3.06 -2.27 -1.40
C SER A 464 -4.05 -1.40 -0.63
N GLY A 465 -3.75 -0.11 -0.50
CA GLY A 465 -4.58 0.85 0.22
C GLY A 465 -4.56 0.68 1.75
N SER A 466 -5.51 1.32 2.42
CA SER A 466 -5.66 1.32 3.87
C SER A 466 -7.11 1.53 4.30
N LEU A 467 -7.44 1.19 5.55
CA LEU A 467 -8.75 1.45 6.15
C LEU A 467 -8.78 2.83 6.81
N THR A 468 -9.96 3.38 7.05
CA THR A 468 -10.13 4.63 7.82
C THR A 468 -9.55 4.50 9.22
N ALA A 469 -9.64 3.31 9.83
CA ALA A 469 -9.02 3.01 11.12
C ALA A 469 -7.48 3.12 11.09
N HIS A 470 -6.85 2.74 9.98
CA HIS A 470 -5.41 2.92 9.80
C HIS A 470 -5.04 4.41 9.72
N LEU A 471 -5.78 5.19 8.93
CA LEU A 471 -5.53 6.64 8.80
C LEU A 471 -5.66 7.34 10.16
N ARG A 472 -6.67 6.96 10.94
CA ARG A 472 -6.88 7.45 12.31
C ARG A 472 -5.73 7.08 13.23
N HIS A 473 -5.21 5.86 13.11
CA HIS A 473 -4.06 5.41 13.88
C HIS A 473 -2.81 6.20 13.53
N THR A 474 -2.52 6.38 12.24
CA THR A 474 -1.36 7.15 11.77
C THR A 474 -1.42 8.60 12.22
N LEU A 475 -2.57 9.27 12.08
CA LEU A 475 -2.78 10.63 12.57
C LEU A 475 -2.48 10.72 14.08
N LYS A 476 -2.98 9.78 14.87
CA LYS A 476 -2.69 9.71 16.31
C LYS A 476 -1.19 9.57 16.61
N LEU A 477 -0.45 8.77 15.82
CA LEU A 477 1.01 8.66 16.00
C LEU A 477 1.72 9.98 15.73
N VAL A 478 1.25 10.76 14.75
CA VAL A 478 1.78 12.11 14.45
C VAL A 478 1.46 13.08 15.57
N GLU A 479 0.21 13.12 16.03
CA GLU A 479 -0.25 13.98 17.13
C GLU A 479 0.51 13.69 18.44
N GLU A 480 0.78 12.40 18.72
CA GLU A 480 1.56 11.95 19.87
C GLU A 480 3.09 12.06 19.67
N LYS A 481 3.55 12.60 18.53
CA LYS A 481 4.97 12.72 18.15
C LYS A 481 5.74 11.39 18.17
N LYS A 482 5.03 10.27 17.96
CA LYS A 482 5.61 8.92 17.80
C LYS A 482 6.00 8.63 16.35
N LEU A 483 5.57 9.48 15.43
CA LEU A 483 5.95 9.47 14.02
C LEU A 483 6.22 10.93 13.61
N ASN A 484 7.35 11.17 12.96
CA ASN A 484 7.63 12.44 12.29
C ASN A 484 7.47 12.26 10.77
N PRO A 485 6.38 12.76 10.16
CA PRO A 485 6.19 12.61 8.72
C PRO A 485 7.10 13.52 7.87
N ALA A 486 7.60 14.62 8.45
CA ALA A 486 8.28 15.68 7.71
C ALA A 486 9.57 15.22 7.02
N THR A 487 10.19 14.18 7.56
CA THR A 487 11.37 13.51 7.01
C THR A 487 11.15 12.99 5.58
N ALA A 488 9.91 12.65 5.22
CA ALA A 488 9.59 12.15 3.89
C ALA A 488 9.32 13.27 2.86
N LEU A 489 9.26 14.55 3.27
CA LEU A 489 9.02 15.67 2.36
C LEU A 489 10.32 16.05 1.63
N ALA A 490 10.35 15.85 0.31
CA ALA A 490 11.54 16.18 -0.48
C ALA A 490 11.38 17.44 -1.34
N ALA A 491 10.17 17.74 -1.80
CA ALA A 491 9.93 18.91 -2.64
C ALA A 491 8.52 19.49 -2.43
N ILE A 492 8.39 20.78 -2.70
CA ILE A 492 7.13 21.52 -2.67
C ILE A 492 6.94 22.29 -3.98
N GLY A 493 5.70 22.57 -4.38
CA GLY A 493 5.42 23.35 -5.59
C GLY A 493 4.06 24.05 -5.58
N GLY A 494 3.86 25.00 -6.48
CA GLY A 494 2.57 25.62 -6.76
C GLY A 494 1.74 24.86 -7.80
N MET A 495 0.48 25.28 -7.96
CA MET A 495 -0.50 24.60 -8.84
C MET A 495 -0.08 24.51 -10.31
N GLN A 496 0.60 25.55 -10.81
CA GLN A 496 1.02 25.64 -12.21
C GLN A 496 2.10 24.59 -12.56
N ASP A 497 2.92 24.19 -11.59
CA ASP A 497 3.99 23.21 -11.78
C ASP A 497 3.60 21.80 -11.32
N LEU A 498 2.32 21.55 -10.99
CA LEU A 498 1.83 20.24 -10.54
C LEU A 498 2.21 19.11 -11.50
N LYS A 499 2.02 19.32 -12.81
CA LYS A 499 2.38 18.34 -13.84
C LYS A 499 3.88 18.01 -13.81
N LYS A 500 4.75 19.02 -13.66
CA LYS A 500 6.20 18.80 -13.50
C LYS A 500 6.52 18.04 -12.22
N GLY A 501 5.76 18.28 -11.15
CA GLY A 501 5.82 17.48 -9.92
C GLY A 501 5.49 16.01 -10.16
N LEU A 502 4.44 15.71 -10.93
CA LEU A 502 4.08 14.34 -11.30
C LEU A 502 5.12 13.66 -12.20
N GLU A 503 5.70 14.40 -13.14
CA GLU A 503 6.81 13.93 -13.97
C GLU A 503 8.04 13.61 -13.09
N ALA A 504 8.37 14.49 -12.12
CA ALA A 504 9.42 14.24 -11.15
C ALA A 504 9.16 12.98 -10.29
N VAL A 505 7.91 12.71 -9.91
CA VAL A 505 7.52 11.46 -9.25
C VAL A 505 7.68 10.26 -10.18
N ALA A 506 7.26 10.38 -11.44
CA ALA A 506 7.35 9.32 -12.43
C ALA A 506 8.81 8.91 -12.73
N ASP A 507 9.72 9.89 -12.72
CA ASP A 507 11.15 9.72 -12.98
C ASP A 507 11.98 9.50 -11.71
N ALA A 508 11.33 9.43 -10.54
CA ALA A 508 11.98 9.28 -9.23
C ALA A 508 13.09 10.34 -8.98
N LYS A 509 12.84 11.59 -9.41
CA LYS A 509 13.81 12.69 -9.35
C LYS A 509 14.15 13.13 -7.94
N PHE A 510 13.19 13.04 -7.02
CA PHE A 510 13.38 13.42 -5.62
C PHE A 510 13.46 12.18 -4.72
N PRO A 511 14.27 12.23 -3.65
CA PRO A 511 14.43 11.08 -2.74
C PRO A 511 13.14 10.74 -1.99
N GLY A 512 12.25 11.73 -1.79
CA GLY A 512 11.02 11.64 -1.01
C GLY A 512 9.77 12.08 -1.78
N LYS A 513 8.75 12.49 -1.03
CA LYS A 513 7.46 12.92 -1.54
C LYS A 513 7.49 14.37 -2.00
N THR A 514 6.68 14.65 -3.03
CA THR A 514 6.42 16.01 -3.52
C THR A 514 5.02 16.43 -3.08
N VAL A 515 4.88 17.63 -2.56
CA VAL A 515 3.59 18.21 -2.18
C VAL A 515 3.33 19.48 -3.00
N ILE A 516 2.11 19.61 -3.51
CA ILE A 516 1.67 20.82 -4.22
C ILE A 516 0.71 21.61 -3.33
N PHE A 517 0.86 22.93 -3.35
CA PHE A 517 -0.03 23.88 -2.71
C PHE A 517 -0.90 24.55 -3.79
N PRO A 518 -2.18 24.13 -3.97
CA PRO A 518 -3.01 24.61 -5.09
C PRO A 518 -3.23 26.13 -5.11
N HIS A 519 -3.11 26.79 -3.96
CA HIS A 519 -3.33 28.23 -3.79
C HIS A 519 -2.04 29.04 -3.79
N CYS A 520 -0.90 28.47 -4.19
CA CYS A 520 0.38 29.16 -4.27
C CYS A 520 0.97 29.12 -5.68
N GLU A 521 1.79 30.12 -6.01
CA GLU A 521 2.43 30.27 -7.32
C GLU A 521 3.96 30.32 -7.20
N PHE A 522 4.61 29.16 -7.35
CA PHE A 522 6.06 29.02 -7.37
C PHE A 522 6.45 27.68 -8.01
N PRO A 523 7.68 27.54 -8.56
CA PRO A 523 8.10 26.30 -9.22
C PRO A 523 8.24 25.14 -8.23
N VAL A 524 8.22 23.90 -8.73
CA VAL A 524 8.56 22.75 -7.89
C VAL A 524 10.02 22.84 -7.45
N THR A 525 10.23 22.98 -6.15
CA THR A 525 11.53 23.23 -5.52
C THR A 525 11.82 22.19 -4.43
N PRO A 526 13.01 21.55 -4.42
CA PRO A 526 13.45 20.73 -3.30
C PRO A 526 13.49 21.50 -1.98
N ILE A 527 13.16 20.85 -0.86
CA ILE A 527 13.23 21.50 0.47
C ILE A 527 14.65 22.02 0.77
N GLU A 528 15.68 21.27 0.41
CA GLU A 528 17.09 21.68 0.56
C GLU A 528 17.46 22.94 -0.25
N LYS A 529 16.64 23.32 -1.24
CA LYS A 529 16.80 24.50 -2.10
C LYS A 529 15.72 25.55 -1.86
N ILE A 530 15.02 25.50 -0.73
CA ILE A 530 13.90 26.42 -0.47
C ILE A 530 14.34 27.90 -0.42
N SER A 531 15.62 28.17 -0.12
CA SER A 531 16.23 29.51 -0.19
C SER A 531 16.19 30.13 -1.60
N ASP A 532 16.14 29.29 -2.65
CA ASP A 532 16.06 29.75 -4.05
C ASP A 532 14.70 30.40 -4.35
N LEU A 533 13.65 30.04 -3.59
CA LEU A 533 12.35 30.72 -3.64
C LEU A 533 12.39 32.04 -2.87
N SER A 534 12.90 32.00 -1.64
CA SER A 534 13.07 33.16 -0.78
C SER A 534 14.09 32.85 0.32
N PRO A 535 15.16 33.65 0.49
CA PRO A 535 16.18 33.39 1.51
C PRO A 535 15.63 33.26 2.93
N GLU A 536 14.54 33.98 3.24
CA GLU A 536 13.90 33.97 4.57
C GLU A 536 13.22 32.64 4.89
N LEU A 537 12.83 31.84 3.88
CA LEU A 537 12.20 30.53 4.11
C LEU A 537 13.17 29.56 4.78
N ALA A 538 14.46 29.59 4.41
CA ALA A 538 15.46 28.69 5.00
C ALA A 538 15.60 28.90 6.52
N ALA A 539 15.40 30.13 7.01
CA ALA A 539 15.47 30.44 8.44
C ALA A 539 14.26 29.91 9.25
N THR A 540 13.20 29.46 8.59
CA THR A 540 12.00 28.90 9.24
C THR A 540 12.01 27.39 9.36
N LEU A 541 12.94 26.69 8.69
CA LEU A 541 13.09 25.24 8.81
C LEU A 541 13.51 24.85 10.23
N SER A 542 13.21 23.63 10.65
CA SER A 542 13.73 23.10 11.91
C SER A 542 15.25 22.90 11.84
N LYS A 543 15.87 22.64 13.00
CA LYS A 543 17.33 22.46 13.10
C LYS A 543 17.89 21.32 12.23
N ASP A 544 17.08 20.31 11.95
CA ASP A 544 17.38 19.18 11.08
C ASP A 544 17.02 19.45 9.60
N GLY A 545 16.58 20.67 9.26
CA GLY A 545 16.19 21.07 7.91
C GLY A 545 14.76 20.71 7.51
N SER A 546 13.94 20.18 8.43
CA SER A 546 12.55 19.80 8.12
C SER A 546 11.61 21.00 8.00
N TYR A 547 10.54 20.82 7.23
CA TYR A 547 9.49 21.81 7.00
C TYR A 547 8.61 22.02 8.23
N THR A 548 8.30 23.28 8.55
CA THR A 548 7.58 23.68 9.78
C THR A 548 6.30 24.47 9.50
N VAL A 549 5.55 24.77 10.57
CA VAL A 549 4.36 25.66 10.49
C VAL A 549 4.78 27.06 10.09
N GLU A 550 5.92 27.54 10.59
CA GLU A 550 6.49 28.84 10.28
C GLU A 550 6.88 28.93 8.80
N THR A 551 7.46 27.86 8.25
CA THR A 551 7.76 27.76 6.81
C THR A 551 6.50 27.85 5.98
N GLU A 552 5.45 27.11 6.35
CA GLU A 552 4.18 27.13 5.63
C GLU A 552 3.54 28.52 5.65
N LYS A 553 3.47 29.14 6.82
CA LYS A 553 2.91 30.49 6.95
C LYS A 553 3.62 31.49 6.05
N LEU A 554 4.96 31.53 6.09
CA LEU A 554 5.75 32.45 5.27
C LEU A 554 5.63 32.13 3.77
N LEU A 555 5.52 30.85 3.41
CA LEU A 555 5.30 30.42 2.03
C LEU A 555 3.96 30.96 1.49
N PHE A 556 2.87 30.82 2.24
CA PHE A 556 1.56 31.35 1.87
C PHE A 556 1.52 32.88 1.86
N GLU A 557 2.22 33.55 2.78
CA GLU A 557 2.32 35.02 2.79
C GLU A 557 3.02 35.56 1.53
N LYS A 558 4.06 34.88 1.04
CA LYS A 558 4.84 35.32 -0.12
C LYS A 558 4.26 34.90 -1.46
N PHE A 559 3.73 33.68 -1.54
CA PHE A 559 3.35 33.04 -2.82
C PHE A 559 1.87 32.69 -2.93
N GLY A 560 1.09 32.92 -1.87
CA GLY A 560 -0.35 32.67 -1.88
C GLY A 560 -1.09 33.59 -2.85
N LYS A 561 -2.08 33.04 -3.55
CA LYS A 561 -3.01 33.81 -4.37
C LYS A 561 -3.79 34.78 -3.49
N LYS A 562 -3.88 36.03 -3.94
CA LYS A 562 -4.60 37.11 -3.26
C LYS A 562 -6.09 37.12 -3.61
#